data_AF-A0A1D2U188-F1
#
_entry.id   AF-A0A1D2U188-F1
#
_cell.length_a   1.000
_cell.length_b   1.000
_cell.length_c   1.000
_cell.angle_alpha   90.00
_cell.angle_beta   90.00
_cell.angle_gamma   90.00
#
_symmetry.space_group_name_H-M   'P 1'
#
loop_
_entity.id
_entity.type
_entity.pdbx_description
1 polymer ?
#
loop_
_entity_poly.entity_id
_entity_poly.type
_entity_poly.pdbx_seq_one_letter_code
_entity_poly.pdbx_strand_id
1 'polypeptide(L)'
;MARRTQIPALKNYNEESGCCGPLNDHSMERVEFTLDGPSLIVPARGCILLVRFRLAGQQEIDRIFCDYGMRSGRSLQLFDCRIKVPLFESTTPCDHALKVGTMTVPAEQVVEVFQLITPPWYYRLEEDAWALARQSRDVAEEIGLSDLFQAMTGSK
;
A
#
# COMPACT_ATOMS: atom_id res chain seq x y z
N MET A 1 -5.30 -32.89 -34.88
CA MET A 1 -4.11 -32.49 -34.10
C MET A 1 -3.42 -31.32 -34.80
N ALA A 2 -2.86 -30.40 -34.02
CA ALA A 2 -2.22 -29.13 -34.40
C ALA A 2 -3.13 -28.06 -35.06
N ARG A 3 -3.80 -27.23 -34.21
CA ARG A 3 -4.42 -25.99 -34.66
C ARG A 3 -3.35 -24.90 -34.77
N ARG A 4 -3.25 -24.36 -35.99
CA ARG A 4 -2.58 -23.12 -36.38
C ARG A 4 -2.81 -22.00 -35.37
N THR A 5 -1.72 -21.38 -34.96
CA THR A 5 -1.65 -20.02 -34.42
C THR A 5 -2.29 -19.06 -35.42
N GLN A 6 -3.39 -18.44 -35.03
CA GLN A 6 -3.93 -17.26 -35.71
C GLN A 6 -3.95 -16.13 -34.68
N ILE A 7 -3.19 -15.08 -34.98
CA ILE A 7 -3.26 -13.79 -34.32
C ILE A 7 -4.45 -13.05 -34.95
N PRO A 8 -5.52 -12.70 -34.22
CA PRO A 8 -6.51 -11.77 -34.71
C PRO A 8 -6.08 -10.32 -34.42
N ALA A 9 -6.27 -9.50 -35.43
CA ALA A 9 -5.92 -8.10 -35.55
C ALA A 9 -6.36 -7.19 -34.39
N LEU A 10 -5.51 -6.19 -34.14
CA LEU A 10 -5.85 -4.92 -33.52
C LEU A 10 -7.21 -4.42 -34.00
N LYS A 11 -8.17 -4.33 -33.08
CA LYS A 11 -9.35 -3.50 -33.23
C LYS A 11 -9.22 -2.31 -32.30
N ASN A 12 -9.26 -1.14 -32.92
CA ASN A 12 -9.45 0.16 -32.29
C ASN A 12 -10.60 0.09 -31.27
N TYR A 13 -10.29 0.35 -30.01
CA TYR A 13 -11.29 0.72 -29.01
C TYR A 13 -11.22 2.24 -28.85
N ASN A 14 -12.00 2.93 -29.68
CA ASN A 14 -12.44 4.28 -29.34
C ASN A 14 -13.46 4.17 -28.20
N GLU A 15 -13.23 5.00 -27.19
CA GLU A 15 -14.21 5.76 -26.41
C GLU A 15 -15.68 5.31 -26.52
N GLU A 16 -16.22 4.79 -25.42
CA GLU A 16 -17.21 5.46 -24.56
C GLU A 16 -17.88 4.43 -23.63
N SER A 17 -18.41 4.94 -22.51
CA SER A 17 -19.11 4.22 -21.41
C SER A 17 -18.17 3.68 -20.33
N GLY A 18 -17.80 4.48 -19.31
CA GLY A 18 -18.71 4.85 -18.21
C GLY A 18 -18.67 3.73 -17.16
N CYS A 19 -17.91 3.83 -16.07
CA CYS A 19 -18.13 4.77 -14.98
C CYS A 19 -16.81 5.35 -14.44
N CYS A 20 -16.56 6.63 -14.72
CA CYS A 20 -15.82 7.46 -13.79
C CYS A 20 -16.75 7.73 -12.60
N GLY A 21 -16.64 6.91 -11.56
CA GLY A 21 -17.04 7.38 -10.23
C GLY A 21 -16.16 8.56 -9.84
N PRO A 22 -16.64 9.52 -9.03
CA PRO A 22 -15.83 10.66 -8.64
C PRO A 22 -14.58 10.17 -7.92
N LEU A 23 -13.41 10.52 -8.46
CA LEU A 23 -12.13 10.55 -7.76
C LEU A 23 -12.26 11.56 -6.62
N ASN A 24 -12.92 11.18 -5.53
CA ASN A 24 -13.00 11.91 -4.28
C ASN A 24 -13.49 10.96 -3.19
N ASP A 25 -12.60 10.08 -2.74
CA ASP A 25 -12.33 9.96 -1.31
C ASP A 25 -11.02 9.20 -1.11
N HIS A 26 -10.11 9.73 -0.32
CA HIS A 26 -8.97 8.93 0.19
C HIS A 26 -9.45 8.07 1.37
N SER A 27 -10.70 7.59 1.32
CA SER A 27 -11.39 6.97 2.45
C SER A 27 -10.79 5.62 2.76
N MET A 28 -10.22 5.50 3.96
CA MET A 28 -10.03 4.21 4.60
C MET A 28 -11.41 3.63 4.88
N GLU A 29 -11.79 2.60 4.13
CA GLU A 29 -13.07 1.92 4.32
C GLU A 29 -12.87 0.72 5.24
N ARG A 30 -13.69 0.63 6.28
CA ARG A 30 -13.65 -0.51 7.19
C ARG A 30 -14.14 -1.77 6.46
N VAL A 31 -13.38 -2.84 6.57
CA VAL A 31 -13.78 -4.15 6.01
C VAL A 31 -14.51 -4.93 7.09
N GLU A 32 -15.78 -5.23 6.84
CA GLU A 32 -16.56 -6.16 7.65
C GLU A 32 -16.36 -7.58 7.12
N PHE A 33 -16.14 -8.53 8.03
CA PHE A 33 -16.04 -9.94 7.67
C PHE A 33 -16.76 -10.80 8.71
N THR A 34 -17.37 -11.89 8.22
CA THR A 34 -18.13 -12.81 9.06
C THR A 34 -17.20 -13.63 9.96
N LEU A 35 -17.69 -13.92 11.17
CA LEU A 35 -16.97 -14.73 12.17
C LEU A 35 -17.22 -16.23 12.01
N ASP A 36 -18.16 -16.61 11.13
CA ASP A 36 -18.58 -18.00 10.93
C ASP A 36 -17.80 -18.64 9.78
N GLY A 37 -16.80 -19.45 10.12
CA GLY A 37 -16.03 -20.26 9.17
C GLY A 37 -14.87 -19.53 8.49
N PRO A 38 -14.16 -20.21 7.56
CA PRO A 38 -13.07 -19.59 6.84
C PRO A 38 -13.61 -18.56 5.84
N SER A 39 -13.11 -17.32 5.92
CA SER A 39 -13.51 -16.23 5.01
C SER A 39 -12.27 -15.55 4.44
N LEU A 40 -12.28 -15.35 3.11
CA LEU A 40 -11.22 -14.63 2.42
C LEU A 40 -11.52 -13.12 2.48
N ILE A 41 -10.50 -12.33 2.77
CA ILE A 41 -10.57 -10.88 2.87
C ILE A 41 -9.72 -10.32 1.72
N VAL A 42 -10.39 -9.93 0.63
CA VAL A 42 -9.73 -9.39 -0.57
C VAL A 42 -10.16 -7.94 -0.72
N PRO A 43 -9.21 -6.97 -0.74
CA PRO A 43 -9.54 -5.58 -0.99
C PRO A 43 -10.00 -5.37 -2.44
N ALA A 44 -10.65 -4.22 -2.68
CA ALA A 44 -10.97 -3.80 -4.04
C ALA A 44 -9.71 -3.67 -4.92
N ARG A 45 -9.89 -3.69 -6.25
CA ARG A 45 -8.78 -3.56 -7.20
C ARG A 45 -8.05 -2.22 -6.99
N GLY A 46 -6.72 -2.30 -6.84
CA GLY A 46 -5.88 -1.12 -6.57
C GLY A 46 -5.91 -0.67 -5.12
N CYS A 47 -6.48 -1.48 -4.22
CA CYS A 47 -6.45 -1.28 -2.78
C CYS A 47 -5.64 -2.39 -2.09
N ILE A 48 -5.22 -2.11 -0.87
CA ILE A 48 -4.56 -3.03 0.05
C ILE A 48 -5.29 -3.03 1.38
N LEU A 49 -5.00 -3.99 2.25
CA LEU A 49 -5.49 -4.02 3.61
C LEU A 49 -4.55 -3.26 4.55
N LEU A 50 -5.09 -2.40 5.40
CA LEU A 50 -4.46 -1.91 6.62
C LEU A 50 -5.06 -2.65 7.80
N VAL A 51 -4.25 -3.41 8.52
CA VAL A 51 -4.66 -4.17 9.70
C VAL A 51 -4.08 -3.51 10.92
N ARG A 52 -4.96 -3.13 11.86
CA ARG A 52 -4.59 -2.62 13.19
C ARG A 52 -4.76 -3.72 14.20
N PHE A 53 -3.73 -3.98 15.00
CA PHE A 53 -3.76 -5.04 16.00
C PHE A 53 -3.01 -4.64 17.26
N ARG A 54 -3.25 -5.35 18.36
CA ARG A 54 -2.52 -5.21 19.63
C ARG A 54 -1.77 -6.48 19.93
N LEU A 55 -0.44 -6.40 20.00
CA LEU A 55 0.36 -7.53 20.46
C LEU A 55 0.07 -7.82 21.94
N ALA A 56 0.11 -9.11 22.31
CA ALA A 56 -0.11 -9.52 23.69
C ALA A 56 0.91 -8.86 24.63
N GLY A 57 0.42 -8.17 25.66
CA GLY A 57 1.26 -7.48 26.63
C GLY A 57 1.68 -6.06 26.23
N GLN A 58 1.29 -5.57 25.05
CA GLN A 58 1.50 -4.18 24.64
C GLN A 58 0.19 -3.38 24.69
N GLN A 59 0.28 -2.12 25.09
CA GLN A 59 -0.84 -1.18 25.02
C GLN A 59 -0.93 -0.48 23.66
N GLU A 60 0.17 -0.48 22.90
CA GLU A 60 0.24 0.20 21.61
C GLU A 60 -0.50 -0.58 20.53
N ILE A 61 -1.05 0.17 19.56
CA ILE A 61 -1.75 -0.38 18.41
C ILE A 61 -0.78 -0.39 17.24
N ASP A 62 -0.35 -1.59 16.87
CA ASP A 62 0.47 -1.83 15.70
C ASP A 62 -0.34 -1.80 14.42
N ARG A 63 0.37 -1.61 13.31
CA ARG A 63 -0.20 -1.48 11.98
C ARG A 63 0.63 -2.27 10.98
N ILE A 64 -0.04 -3.01 10.11
CA ILE A 64 0.59 -3.68 8.99
C ILE A 64 -0.25 -3.52 7.73
N PHE A 65 0.41 -3.54 6.58
CA PHE A 65 -0.23 -3.39 5.28
C PHE A 65 -0.07 -4.67 4.47
N CYS A 66 -1.15 -5.29 3.99
CA CYS A 66 -1.10 -6.61 3.34
C CYS A 66 -1.95 -6.62 2.06
N ASP A 67 -1.59 -7.49 1.10
CA ASP A 67 -2.31 -7.59 -0.18
C ASP A 67 -3.69 -8.24 0.03
N TYR A 68 -3.78 -9.24 0.90
CA TYR A 68 -5.04 -9.90 1.26
C TYR A 68 -4.92 -10.63 2.61
N GLY A 69 -6.05 -11.12 3.11
CA GLY A 69 -6.11 -11.91 4.33
C GLY A 69 -7.07 -13.09 4.21
N MET A 70 -6.98 -14.01 5.16
CA MET A 70 -7.91 -15.11 5.34
C MET A 70 -8.17 -15.31 6.82
N ARG A 71 -9.43 -15.30 7.20
CA ARG A 71 -9.85 -15.71 8.53
C ARG A 71 -9.94 -17.23 8.57
N SER A 72 -9.37 -17.85 9.60
CA SER A 72 -9.51 -19.29 9.87
C SER A 72 -9.59 -19.55 11.38
N GLY A 73 -10.70 -20.11 11.87
CA GLY A 73 -10.86 -20.51 13.28
C GLY A 73 -10.84 -19.32 14.24
N ARG A 74 -9.74 -19.10 14.97
CA ARG A 74 -9.51 -17.92 15.84
C ARG A 74 -8.34 -17.04 15.40
N SER A 75 -7.84 -17.23 14.18
CA SER A 75 -6.73 -16.47 13.64
C SER A 75 -7.07 -15.78 12.33
N LEU A 76 -6.45 -14.64 12.10
CA LEU A 76 -6.40 -13.92 10.83
C LEU A 76 -5.02 -14.16 10.22
N GLN A 77 -4.97 -14.88 9.10
CA GLN A 77 -3.78 -15.01 8.27
C GLN A 77 -3.74 -13.84 7.30
N LEU A 78 -2.58 -13.21 7.18
CA LEU A 78 -2.34 -12.05 6.35
C LEU A 78 -1.19 -12.35 5.41
N PHE A 79 -1.32 -11.96 4.15
CA PHE A 79 -0.41 -12.37 3.08
C PHE A 79 0.23 -11.17 2.40
N ASP A 80 1.48 -11.37 1.98
CA ASP A 80 2.34 -10.35 1.36
C ASP A 80 2.33 -9.02 2.12
N CYS A 81 2.48 -9.12 3.44
CA CYS A 81 2.51 -7.99 4.33
C CYS A 81 3.80 -7.19 4.22
N ARG A 82 3.68 -5.89 4.46
CA ARG A 82 4.73 -4.89 4.38
C ARG A 82 4.56 -3.84 5.46
N ILE A 83 5.68 -3.25 5.87
CA ILE A 83 5.70 -2.08 6.75
C ILE A 83 6.30 -0.89 6.01
N LYS A 84 5.77 0.29 6.32
CA LYS A 84 6.27 1.55 5.79
C LYS A 84 7.56 1.90 6.53
N VAL A 85 8.64 2.12 5.80
CA VAL A 85 9.92 2.55 6.35
C VAL A 85 10.27 3.94 5.81
N PRO A 86 10.35 4.95 6.67
CA PRO A 86 10.79 6.28 6.27
C PRO A 86 12.29 6.30 5.98
N LEU A 87 12.66 7.05 4.94
CA LEU A 87 14.04 7.32 4.57
C LEU A 87 14.42 8.70 5.13
N PHE A 88 15.19 8.71 6.21
CA PHE A 88 15.46 9.93 7.00
C PHE A 88 16.65 10.76 6.51
N GLU A 89 17.45 10.24 5.57
CA GLU A 89 18.70 10.87 5.12
C GLU A 89 18.51 11.84 3.94
N SER A 90 17.29 12.01 3.44
CA SER A 90 16.97 12.98 2.38
C SER A 90 16.06 14.11 2.88
N THR A 91 16.31 15.32 2.38
CA THR A 91 15.45 16.50 2.60
C THR A 91 14.02 16.31 2.08
N THR A 92 13.81 15.35 1.18
CA THR A 92 12.49 14.91 0.71
C THR A 92 12.12 13.58 1.34
N PRO A 93 10.99 13.46 2.07
CA PRO A 93 10.59 12.19 2.67
C PRO A 93 10.22 11.18 1.58
N CYS A 94 11.08 10.17 1.37
CA CYS A 94 10.87 9.11 0.39
C CYS A 94 10.72 7.77 1.11
N ASP A 95 9.50 7.39 1.44
CA ASP A 95 9.25 6.12 2.13
C ASP A 95 9.42 4.92 1.19
N HIS A 96 9.85 3.78 1.74
CA HIS A 96 9.85 2.49 1.06
C HIS A 96 9.06 1.44 1.85
N ALA A 97 8.86 0.27 1.25
CA ALA A 97 8.19 -0.84 1.89
C ALA A 97 9.17 -1.97 2.24
N LEU A 98 9.25 -2.33 3.51
CA LEU A 98 9.94 -3.55 3.94
C LEU A 98 8.98 -4.73 3.87
N LYS A 99 9.35 -5.78 3.12
CA LYS A 99 8.54 -7.00 3.00
C LYS A 99 8.65 -7.85 4.27
N VAL A 100 7.51 -8.08 4.92
CA VAL A 100 7.35 -8.97 6.09
C VAL A 100 6.94 -10.38 5.64
N GLY A 101 6.15 -10.48 4.56
CA GLY A 101 5.66 -11.76 4.04
C GLY A 101 4.34 -12.16 4.70
N THR A 102 4.21 -13.40 5.16
CA THR A 102 2.96 -13.90 5.75
C THR A 102 2.97 -13.70 7.26
N MET A 103 1.87 -13.20 7.82
CA MET A 103 1.69 -13.02 9.27
C MET A 103 0.41 -13.69 9.74
N THR A 104 0.41 -14.23 10.95
CA THR A 104 -0.81 -14.75 11.59
C THR A 104 -1.07 -13.99 12.88
N VAL A 105 -2.25 -13.39 12.97
CA VAL A 105 -2.68 -12.57 14.12
C VAL A 105 -3.88 -13.25 14.77
N PRO A 106 -3.89 -13.47 16.09
CA PRO A 106 -5.10 -13.91 16.80
C PRO A 106 -6.24 -12.91 16.59
N ALA A 107 -7.46 -13.40 16.36
CA ALA A 107 -8.60 -12.56 16.02
C ALA A 107 -8.96 -11.59 17.15
N GLU A 108 -8.75 -11.98 18.41
CA GLU A 108 -8.93 -11.14 19.59
C GLU A 108 -7.92 -9.98 19.69
N GLN A 109 -6.80 -10.08 18.97
CA GLN A 109 -5.78 -9.02 18.90
C GLN A 109 -6.06 -8.05 17.77
N VAL A 110 -6.88 -8.43 16.79
CA VAL A 110 -7.27 -7.55 15.68
C VAL A 110 -8.24 -6.49 16.20
N VAL A 111 -7.85 -5.23 16.06
CA VAL A 111 -8.69 -4.09 16.43
C VAL A 111 -9.62 -3.78 15.26
N GLU A 112 -9.04 -3.52 14.09
CA GLU A 112 -9.76 -3.12 12.89
C GLU A 112 -9.01 -3.57 11.63
N VAL A 113 -9.76 -3.82 10.56
CA VAL A 113 -9.23 -4.04 9.22
C VAL A 113 -9.87 -3.00 8.30
N PHE A 114 -9.03 -2.31 7.54
CA PHE A 114 -9.44 -1.34 6.55
C PHE A 114 -8.93 -1.75 5.17
N GLN A 115 -9.64 -1.33 4.13
CA GLN A 115 -9.06 -1.23 2.80
C GLN A 115 -8.74 0.22 2.49
N LEU A 116 -7.67 0.44 1.74
CA LEU A 116 -7.26 1.75 1.26
C LEU A 116 -6.59 1.61 -0.10
N ILE A 117 -6.64 2.68 -0.90
CA ILE A 117 -5.91 2.77 -2.16
C ILE A 117 -4.43 2.48 -1.90
N THR A 118 -3.82 1.64 -2.76
CA THR A 118 -2.42 1.26 -2.66
C THR A 118 -1.54 2.53 -2.65
N PRO A 119 -0.86 2.83 -1.55
CA PRO A 119 -0.03 4.02 -1.49
C PRO A 119 1.24 3.82 -2.35
N PRO A 120 1.81 4.91 -2.91
CA PRO A 120 2.88 4.81 -3.90
C PRO A 120 4.20 4.23 -3.35
N TRP A 121 4.37 4.16 -2.03
CA TRP A 121 5.51 3.52 -1.39
C TRP A 121 5.35 2.00 -1.22
N TYR A 122 4.13 1.45 -1.37
CA TYR A 122 3.80 0.09 -0.92
C TYR A 122 4.55 -1.02 -1.64
N TYR A 123 4.89 -0.84 -2.92
CA TYR A 123 5.72 -1.77 -3.67
C TYR A 123 7.12 -1.21 -3.95
N ARG A 124 7.46 -0.07 -3.35
CA ARG A 124 8.73 0.62 -3.60
C ARG A 124 9.86 -0.05 -2.83
N LEU A 125 10.93 -0.39 -3.54
CA LEU A 125 12.16 -0.89 -2.95
C LEU A 125 12.95 0.25 -2.31
N GLU A 126 13.86 -0.09 -1.40
CA GLU A 126 14.74 0.90 -0.77
C GLU A 126 15.60 1.63 -1.81
N GLU A 127 16.16 0.90 -2.78
CA GLU A 127 16.97 1.47 -3.87
C GLU A 127 16.19 2.49 -4.72
N ASP A 128 14.93 2.18 -5.03
CA ASP A 128 14.04 3.08 -5.77
C ASP A 128 13.72 4.34 -4.96
N ALA A 129 13.51 4.20 -3.65
CA ALA A 129 13.29 5.34 -2.76
C ALA A 129 14.53 6.24 -2.70
N TRP A 130 15.73 5.66 -2.65
CA TRP A 130 16.99 6.40 -2.74
C TRP A 130 17.16 7.11 -4.09
N ALA A 131 16.84 6.45 -5.19
CA ALA A 131 16.91 7.05 -6.52
C ALA A 131 15.96 8.26 -6.64
N LEU A 132 14.71 8.11 -6.18
CA LEU A 132 13.73 9.20 -6.14
C LEU A 132 14.17 10.35 -5.24
N ALA A 133 14.74 10.05 -4.08
CA ALA A 133 15.25 11.06 -3.16
C ALA A 133 16.39 11.89 -3.78
N ARG A 134 17.31 11.22 -4.49
CA ARG A 134 18.41 11.90 -5.22
C ARG A 134 17.87 12.76 -6.34
N GLN A 135 17.00 12.21 -7.20
CA GLN A 135 16.39 12.96 -8.29
C GLN A 135 15.63 14.19 -7.78
N SER A 136 14.89 14.06 -6.68
CA SER A 136 14.15 15.18 -6.09
C SER A 136 15.07 16.28 -5.59
N ARG A 137 16.22 15.93 -5.01
CA ARG A 137 17.25 16.89 -4.60
C ARG A 137 17.88 17.57 -5.81
N ASP A 138 18.26 16.83 -6.83
CA ASP A 138 18.92 17.37 -8.02
C ASP A 138 17.98 18.38 -8.73
N VAL A 139 16.68 18.06 -8.83
CA VAL A 139 15.64 18.98 -9.34
C VAL A 139 15.46 20.20 -8.43
N ALA A 140 15.47 20.03 -7.11
CA ALA A 140 15.36 21.15 -6.18
C ALA A 140 16.55 22.11 -6.30
N GLU A 141 17.75 21.59 -6.52
CA GLU A 141 18.97 22.36 -6.79
C GLU A 141 18.89 23.08 -8.14
N GLU A 142 18.45 22.40 -9.21
CA GLU A 142 18.30 22.99 -10.55
C GLU A 142 17.30 24.15 -10.58
N ILE A 143 16.20 24.03 -9.83
CA ILE A 143 15.13 25.05 -9.77
C ILE A 143 15.45 26.14 -8.71
N GLY A 144 16.54 25.99 -7.94
CA GLY A 144 16.90 26.93 -6.87
C GLY A 144 15.93 26.90 -5.68
N LEU A 145 15.20 25.80 -5.49
CA LEU A 145 14.24 25.60 -4.39
C LEU A 145 14.92 25.13 -3.10
N SER A 146 16.21 24.80 -3.13
CA SER A 146 17.00 24.38 -1.98
C SER A 146 16.85 25.33 -0.78
N ASP A 147 16.87 26.65 -1.05
CA ASP A 147 16.70 27.69 -0.04
C ASP A 147 15.26 27.74 0.50
N LEU A 148 14.27 27.42 -0.33
CA LEU A 148 12.86 27.40 0.05
C LEU A 148 12.53 26.20 0.96
N PHE A 149 13.10 25.02 0.66
CA PHE A 149 12.95 23.83 1.50
C PHE A 149 13.66 24.00 2.85
N GLN A 150 14.88 24.56 2.89
CA GLN A 150 15.56 24.89 4.15
C GLN A 150 14.77 25.91 5.00
N ALA A 151 14.13 26.89 4.37
CA ALA A 151 13.28 27.85 5.06
C ALA A 151 12.00 27.22 5.65
N MET A 152 11.44 26.19 5.00
CA MET A 152 10.25 25.47 5.48
C MET A 152 10.56 24.43 6.56
N THR A 153 11.73 23.78 6.53
CA THR A 153 12.13 22.79 7.55
C THR A 153 12.81 23.40 8.77
N GLY A 154 12.99 24.73 8.80
CA GLY A 154 13.40 25.46 10.00
C GLY A 154 14.80 25.11 10.52
N SER A 155 15.74 24.77 9.63
CA SER A 155 17.14 24.62 10.02
C SER A 155 17.87 25.93 9.77
N LYS A 156 18.06 26.70 10.85
CA LYS A 156 19.06 27.77 10.94
C LYS A 156 20.24 27.27 11.76
#